data_AF-A0A816MR13-F1
#
_entry.id   AF-A0A816MR13-F1
#
_cell.length_a   1.000
_cell.length_b   1.000
_cell.length_c   1.000
_cell.angle_alpha   90.00
_cell.angle_beta   90.00
_cell.angle_gamma   90.00
#
_symmetry.space_group_name_H-M   'P 1'
#
loop_
_entity.id
_entity.type
_entity.pdbx_description
1 polymer ?
#
loop_
_entity_poly.entity_id
_entity_poly.type
_entity_poly.pdbx_seq_one_letter_code
_entity_poly.pdbx_strand_id
1 'polypeptide(L)'
;MNSSSSVASWANPKDDGLLEEFYEILILIIVMLLWNGFTGSDNDAWTKRGQVFAALRHLDHYQELYLPLVCIEQRILELCMEACLNDLKINGDKIASTYENSCRQLIKIVDGFLSQTTEINDRITENFINGIILILDTMHFFEENGTGDPVVSTFVSHNEHWTESSLTGLNILLNLLAHSNVLFCGIASVRIHSLLHSRPLNGREEAAYLLSNVNRIFSSFVQNEDCEHFAYLLPLMKTIIDKSYEILQMNVHIPNMPLYKATSTALDDFLRYCSSSDSQEWQMFIQRHIEPLAEHYRSMSIRPFHMNMKIWWNNCHEMMMIGIHKRHRQISEEKLKFQ
;
A
#
# COMPACT_ATOMS: atom_id res chain seq x y z
N MET A 1 -12.99 45.57 33.51
CA MET A 1 -12.89 45.14 32.10
C MET A 1 -11.95 43.95 32.04
N ASN A 2 -12.53 42.75 31.93
CA ASN A 2 -12.10 41.66 31.05
C ASN A 2 -12.94 40.44 31.40
N SER A 3 -13.99 40.28 30.60
CA SER A 3 -14.91 39.16 30.58
C SER A 3 -14.18 37.89 30.12
N SER A 4 -13.98 36.96 31.06
CA SER A 4 -13.80 35.55 30.75
C SER A 4 -15.16 34.97 30.31
N SER A 5 -15.42 34.95 29.01
CA SER A 5 -16.52 34.15 28.46
C SER A 5 -16.10 32.69 28.53
N SER A 6 -16.59 31.95 29.53
CA SER A 6 -16.56 30.49 29.49
C SER A 6 -17.43 30.04 28.33
N VAL A 7 -16.82 29.61 27.23
CA VAL A 7 -17.54 28.89 26.19
C VAL A 7 -17.97 27.58 26.81
N ALA A 8 -19.28 27.43 26.94
CA ALA A 8 -19.93 26.32 27.58
C ALA A 8 -19.60 25.00 26.86
N SER A 9 -19.16 24.03 27.65
CA SER A 9 -19.16 22.61 27.31
C SER A 9 -20.61 22.16 27.11
N TRP A 10 -21.03 22.06 25.85
CA TRP A 10 -22.33 21.50 25.44
C TRP A 10 -22.22 20.09 24.84
N ALA A 11 -21.05 19.45 24.89
CA ALA A 11 -20.92 18.05 24.47
C ALA A 11 -21.39 17.14 25.61
N ASN A 12 -22.62 16.64 25.48
CA ASN A 12 -23.14 15.59 26.36
C ASN A 12 -22.58 14.26 25.84
N PRO A 13 -21.90 13.42 26.67
CA PRO A 13 -21.28 12.18 26.20
C PRO A 13 -22.24 11.18 25.54
N LYS A 14 -23.56 11.32 25.77
CA LYS A 14 -24.60 10.54 25.10
C LYS A 14 -24.88 10.99 23.67
N ASP A 15 -24.67 12.26 23.36
CA ASP A 15 -24.86 12.81 22.02
C ASP A 15 -23.69 12.43 21.10
N ASP A 16 -22.48 12.31 21.65
CA ASP A 16 -21.31 11.83 20.91
C ASP A 16 -21.50 10.37 20.43
N GLY A 17 -22.05 9.49 21.28
CA GLY A 17 -22.31 8.10 20.91
C GLY A 17 -23.41 7.92 19.85
N LEU A 18 -24.46 8.74 19.88
CA LEU A 18 -25.50 8.75 18.83
C LEU A 18 -24.97 9.25 17.50
N LEU A 19 -24.07 10.22 17.55
CA LEU A 19 -23.45 10.80 16.37
C LEU A 19 -22.47 9.81 15.71
N GLU A 20 -21.67 9.10 16.51
CA GLU A 20 -20.81 8.00 16.05
C GLU A 20 -21.64 6.89 15.38
N GLU A 21 -22.75 6.47 15.99
CA GLU A 21 -23.65 5.47 15.40
C GLU A 21 -24.22 5.93 14.05
N PHE A 22 -24.61 7.21 13.94
CA PHE A 22 -25.09 7.78 12.69
C PHE A 22 -24.02 7.75 11.58
N TYR A 23 -22.77 8.11 11.88
CA TYR A 23 -21.69 8.04 10.89
C TYR A 23 -21.38 6.61 10.45
N GLU A 24 -21.39 5.66 11.38
CA GLU A 24 -21.18 4.26 11.04
C GLU A 24 -22.28 3.76 10.09
N ILE A 25 -23.55 4.13 10.34
CA ILE A 25 -24.66 3.80 9.42
C ILE A 25 -24.44 4.43 8.04
N LEU A 26 -24.01 5.69 7.96
CA LEU A 26 -23.72 6.33 6.68
C LEU A 26 -22.59 5.63 5.93
N ILE A 27 -21.51 5.27 6.62
CA ILE A 27 -20.40 4.52 6.04
C ILE A 27 -20.88 3.16 5.52
N LEU A 28 -21.71 2.44 6.29
CA LEU A 28 -22.30 1.17 5.86
C LEU A 28 -23.17 1.33 4.62
N ILE A 29 -23.99 2.39 4.53
CA ILE A 29 -24.77 2.70 3.32
C ILE A 29 -23.84 2.94 2.13
N ILE A 30 -22.76 3.71 2.33
CA ILE A 30 -21.76 3.99 1.27
C ILE A 30 -21.10 2.69 0.81
N VAL A 31 -20.67 1.83 1.73
CA VAL A 31 -20.05 0.53 1.42
C VAL A 31 -21.04 -0.37 0.70
N MET A 32 -22.30 -0.41 1.12
CA MET A 32 -23.34 -1.18 0.43
C MET A 32 -23.55 -0.69 -1.00
N LEU A 33 -23.56 0.63 -1.23
CA LEU A 33 -23.67 1.21 -2.58
C LEU A 33 -22.43 0.90 -3.43
N LEU A 34 -21.24 0.98 -2.85
CA LEU A 34 -19.98 0.69 -3.53
C LEU A 34 -19.90 -0.80 -3.90
N TRP A 35 -20.17 -1.69 -2.95
CA TRP A 35 -19.97 -3.13 -3.13
C TRP A 35 -21.13 -3.79 -3.88
N ASN A 36 -22.37 -3.51 -3.47
CA ASN A 36 -23.59 -4.15 -4.01
C ASN A 36 -24.37 -3.30 -5.02
N GLY A 37 -24.10 -2.00 -5.11
CA GLY A 37 -24.84 -1.08 -5.99
C GLY A 37 -24.47 -1.19 -7.48
N PHE A 38 -23.35 -1.85 -7.80
CA PHE A 38 -22.89 -2.07 -9.16
C PHE A 38 -22.62 -3.55 -9.42
N THR A 39 -23.11 -4.07 -10.53
CA THR A 39 -22.85 -5.45 -10.95
C THR A 39 -21.52 -5.55 -11.70
N GLY A 40 -20.84 -6.68 -11.55
CA GLY A 40 -19.59 -6.97 -12.27
C GLY A 40 -18.32 -6.47 -11.58
N SER A 41 -17.19 -6.89 -12.13
CA SER A 41 -15.84 -6.57 -11.66
C SER A 41 -14.94 -6.07 -12.81
N ASP A 42 -15.51 -5.59 -13.90
CA ASP A 42 -14.73 -5.02 -15.00
C ASP A 42 -14.25 -3.58 -14.69
N ASN A 43 -13.46 -3.01 -15.59
CA ASN A 43 -12.91 -1.66 -15.42
C ASN A 43 -14.00 -0.58 -15.30
N ASP A 44 -15.13 -0.72 -15.99
CA ASP A 44 -16.26 0.23 -15.88
C ASP A 44 -16.92 0.14 -14.50
N ALA A 45 -17.19 -1.07 -14.01
CA ALA A 45 -17.73 -1.26 -12.67
C ALA A 45 -16.79 -0.70 -11.59
N TRP A 46 -15.48 -0.94 -11.70
CA TRP A 46 -14.50 -0.37 -10.76
C TRP A 46 -14.37 1.15 -10.89
N THR A 47 -14.47 1.72 -12.09
CA THR A 47 -14.52 3.18 -12.28
C THR A 47 -15.74 3.79 -11.57
N LYS A 48 -16.91 3.14 -11.65
CA LYS A 48 -18.12 3.57 -10.91
C LYS A 48 -17.93 3.49 -9.40
N ARG A 49 -17.28 2.43 -8.88
CA ARG A 49 -16.91 2.32 -7.47
C ARG A 49 -15.93 3.42 -7.04
N GLY A 50 -14.94 3.72 -7.89
CA GLY A 50 -13.96 4.80 -7.67
C GLY A 50 -14.59 6.19 -7.61
N GLN A 51 -15.73 6.42 -8.27
CA GLN A 51 -16.47 7.69 -8.16
C GLN A 51 -16.97 7.97 -6.72
N VAL A 52 -17.16 6.95 -5.89
CA VAL A 52 -17.54 7.12 -4.48
C VAL A 52 -16.42 7.83 -3.71
N PHE A 53 -15.18 7.37 -3.85
CA PHE A 53 -14.00 8.02 -3.27
C PHE A 53 -13.77 9.41 -3.87
N ALA A 54 -13.98 9.57 -5.18
CA ALA A 54 -13.89 10.89 -5.81
C ALA A 54 -14.93 11.87 -5.24
N ALA A 55 -16.14 11.40 -4.93
CA ALA A 55 -17.19 12.20 -4.30
C ALA A 55 -16.82 12.59 -2.87
N LEU A 56 -16.26 11.67 -2.08
CA LEU A 56 -15.77 11.98 -0.74
C LEU A 56 -14.66 13.05 -0.77
N ARG A 57 -13.68 12.91 -1.67
CA ARG A 57 -12.62 13.92 -1.88
C ARG A 57 -13.16 15.26 -2.35
N HIS A 58 -14.20 15.25 -3.19
CA HIS A 58 -14.88 16.46 -3.60
C HIS A 58 -15.55 17.14 -2.38
N LEU A 59 -16.27 16.40 -1.53
CA LEU A 59 -16.87 16.94 -0.31
C LEU A 59 -15.83 17.48 0.68
N ASP A 60 -14.71 16.77 0.84
CA ASP A 60 -13.58 17.20 1.67
C ASP A 60 -13.01 18.55 1.22
N HIS A 61 -12.90 18.77 -0.10
CA HIS A 61 -12.45 20.04 -0.67
C HIS A 61 -13.34 21.23 -0.25
N TYR A 62 -14.64 21.01 -0.07
CA TYR A 62 -15.59 22.02 0.41
C TYR A 62 -15.75 22.04 1.94
N GLN A 63 -14.93 21.27 2.67
CA GLN A 63 -14.98 21.12 4.14
C GLN A 63 -16.36 20.67 4.64
N GLU A 64 -17.05 19.84 3.85
CA GLU A 64 -18.38 19.33 4.18
C GLU A 64 -18.33 18.01 4.97
N LEU A 65 -17.12 17.48 5.23
CA LEU A 65 -16.93 16.26 6.01
C LEU A 65 -16.78 16.56 7.49
N TYR A 66 -17.50 15.81 8.32
CA TYR A 66 -17.39 15.90 9.78
C TYR A 66 -16.16 15.16 10.31
N LEU A 67 -15.89 13.96 9.80
CA LEU A 67 -14.71 13.17 10.13
C LEU A 67 -13.60 13.46 9.11
N PRO A 68 -12.31 13.36 9.50
CA PRO A 68 -11.20 13.45 8.57
C PRO A 68 -11.38 12.44 7.43
N LEU A 69 -11.20 12.88 6.17
CA LEU A 69 -11.37 12.03 4.99
C LEU A 69 -10.60 10.71 5.10
N VAL A 70 -9.38 10.74 5.61
CA VAL A 70 -8.52 9.56 5.81
C VAL A 70 -9.22 8.50 6.67
N CYS A 71 -9.88 8.90 7.75
CA CYS A 71 -10.60 7.98 8.64
C CYS A 71 -11.82 7.36 7.93
N ILE A 72 -12.53 8.14 7.12
CA ILE A 72 -13.68 7.66 6.35
C ILE A 72 -13.21 6.67 5.26
N GLU A 73 -12.19 7.04 4.47
CA GLU A 73 -11.65 6.18 3.41
C GLU A 73 -11.09 4.87 3.99
N GLN A 74 -10.34 4.93 5.09
CA GLN A 74 -9.85 3.74 5.77
C GLN A 74 -10.99 2.81 6.18
N ARG A 75 -12.02 3.35 6.87
CA ARG A 75 -13.16 2.53 7.33
C ARG A 75 -13.93 1.90 6.18
N ILE A 76 -14.12 2.63 5.08
CA ILE A 76 -14.73 2.10 3.86
C ILE A 76 -13.87 0.96 3.30
N LEU A 77 -12.55 1.13 3.19
CA LEU A 77 -11.65 0.12 2.66
C LEU A 77 -11.59 -1.12 3.57
N GLU A 78 -11.57 -0.97 4.89
CA GLU A 78 -11.69 -2.08 5.86
C GLU A 78 -12.93 -2.93 5.56
N LEU A 79 -14.11 -2.30 5.49
CA LEU A 79 -15.37 -2.99 5.24
C LEU A 79 -15.44 -3.60 3.83
N CYS A 80 -14.84 -2.95 2.83
CA CYS A 80 -14.73 -3.52 1.49
C CYS A 80 -13.83 -4.76 1.45
N MET A 81 -12.75 -4.79 2.23
CA MET A 81 -11.90 -5.98 2.34
C MET A 81 -12.62 -7.13 3.01
N GLU A 82 -13.35 -6.86 4.10
CA GLU A 82 -14.22 -7.85 4.74
C GLU A 82 -15.26 -8.42 3.76
N ALA A 83 -15.92 -7.56 2.97
CA ALA A 83 -16.86 -7.98 1.94
C ALA A 83 -16.18 -8.82 0.84
N CYS A 84 -15.00 -8.41 0.35
CA CYS A 84 -14.25 -9.15 -0.68
C CYS A 84 -13.87 -10.55 -0.21
N LEU A 85 -13.38 -10.67 1.02
CA LEU A 85 -13.00 -11.95 1.61
C LEU A 85 -14.20 -12.87 1.85
N ASN A 86 -15.33 -12.31 2.28
CA ASN A 86 -16.58 -13.07 2.42
C ASN A 86 -17.08 -13.59 1.06
N ASP A 87 -17.03 -12.76 0.01
CA ASP A 87 -17.43 -13.16 -1.34
C ASP A 87 -16.56 -14.30 -1.89
N LEU A 88 -15.24 -14.22 -1.69
CA LEU A 88 -14.31 -15.30 -2.04
C LEU A 88 -14.65 -16.61 -1.30
N LYS A 89 -14.90 -16.52 0.01
CA LYS A 89 -15.23 -17.68 0.85
C LYS A 89 -16.54 -18.37 0.44
N ILE A 90 -17.57 -17.60 0.08
CA ILE A 90 -18.90 -18.12 -0.24
C ILE A 90 -18.97 -18.66 -1.68
N ASN A 91 -18.27 -18.02 -2.63
CA ASN A 91 -18.49 -18.23 -4.06
C ASN A 91 -17.28 -18.78 -4.84
N GLY A 92 -16.21 -19.21 -4.14
CA GLY A 92 -14.91 -19.59 -4.70
C GLY A 92 -14.94 -20.59 -5.86
N ASP A 93 -15.94 -21.46 -5.98
CA ASP A 93 -15.93 -22.54 -6.99
C ASP A 93 -16.67 -22.20 -8.31
N LYS A 94 -17.47 -21.12 -8.37
CA LYS A 94 -18.34 -20.85 -9.55
C LYS A 94 -18.02 -19.55 -10.30
N ILE A 95 -17.47 -18.55 -9.63
CA ILE A 95 -17.18 -17.22 -10.20
C ILE A 95 -15.86 -16.67 -9.65
N ALA A 96 -14.88 -17.56 -9.41
CA ALA A 96 -13.60 -17.24 -8.77
C ALA A 96 -12.92 -16.02 -9.41
N SER A 97 -12.82 -16.00 -10.74
CA SER A 97 -12.12 -14.95 -11.48
C SER A 97 -12.69 -13.54 -11.30
N THR A 98 -14.00 -13.41 -11.05
CA THR A 98 -14.64 -12.10 -10.82
C THR A 98 -14.29 -11.56 -9.43
N TYR A 99 -14.36 -12.41 -8.40
CA TYR A 99 -14.04 -12.02 -7.03
C TYR A 99 -12.53 -11.86 -6.83
N GLU A 100 -11.73 -12.68 -7.49
CA GLU A 100 -10.28 -12.52 -7.57
C GLU A 100 -9.91 -11.16 -8.18
N ASN A 101 -10.54 -10.79 -9.30
CA ASN A 101 -10.31 -9.47 -9.89
C ASN A 101 -10.76 -8.36 -8.93
N SER A 102 -11.87 -8.54 -8.22
CA SER A 102 -12.32 -7.57 -7.23
C SER A 102 -11.29 -7.33 -6.14
N CYS A 103 -10.68 -8.39 -5.60
CA CYS A 103 -9.66 -8.23 -4.56
C CYS A 103 -8.36 -7.63 -5.12
N ARG A 104 -7.98 -7.94 -6.38
CA ARG A 104 -6.86 -7.27 -7.05
C ARG A 104 -7.08 -5.77 -7.22
N GLN A 105 -8.26 -5.35 -7.69
CA GLN A 105 -8.58 -3.93 -7.85
C GLN A 105 -8.66 -3.21 -6.51
N LEU A 106 -9.27 -3.83 -5.50
CA LEU A 106 -9.34 -3.27 -4.14
C LEU A 106 -7.94 -3.06 -3.55
N ILE A 107 -7.03 -4.02 -3.70
CA ILE A 107 -5.67 -3.90 -3.19
C ILE A 107 -4.88 -2.78 -3.88
N LYS A 108 -5.13 -2.50 -5.17
CA LYS A 108 -4.53 -1.32 -5.83
C LYS A 108 -5.02 0.00 -5.21
N ILE A 109 -6.30 0.08 -4.87
CA ILE A 109 -6.86 1.25 -4.18
C ILE A 109 -6.23 1.40 -2.79
N VAL A 110 -6.06 0.28 -2.06
CA VAL A 110 -5.39 0.27 -0.75
C VAL A 110 -3.92 0.69 -0.85
N ASP A 111 -3.16 0.19 -1.83
CA ASP A 111 -1.79 0.64 -2.09
C ASP A 111 -1.74 2.16 -2.35
N GLY A 112 -2.67 2.66 -3.16
CA GLY A 112 -2.82 4.09 -3.42
C GLY A 112 -3.22 4.91 -2.19
N PHE A 113 -3.98 4.34 -1.25
CA PHE A 113 -4.33 4.96 0.03
C PHE A 113 -3.12 5.02 0.97
N LEU A 114 -2.39 3.91 1.11
CA LEU A 114 -1.18 3.81 1.94
C LEU A 114 -0.02 4.67 1.43
N SER A 115 0.06 4.86 0.12
CA SER A 115 1.11 5.67 -0.50
C SER A 115 0.88 7.19 -0.40
N GLN A 116 -0.27 7.61 0.13
CA GLN A 116 -0.53 9.02 0.40
C GLN A 116 0.19 9.47 1.69
N THR A 117 0.24 10.78 1.92
CA THR A 117 0.99 11.50 2.98
C THR A 117 1.28 10.75 4.28
N THR A 118 2.42 11.07 4.92
CA THR A 118 2.85 10.49 6.20
C THR A 118 1.83 10.58 7.34
N GLU A 119 0.91 11.55 7.31
CA GLU A 119 -0.17 11.68 8.30
C GLU A 119 -1.14 10.50 8.32
N ILE A 120 -1.24 9.75 7.21
CA ILE A 120 -2.08 8.56 7.10
C ILE A 120 -1.48 7.43 7.94
N ASN A 121 -0.14 7.32 7.99
CA ASN A 121 0.54 6.23 8.68
C ASN A 121 0.14 6.19 10.16
N ASP A 122 0.08 7.31 10.86
CA ASP A 122 -0.27 7.30 12.29
C ASP A 122 -1.73 6.92 12.60
N ARG A 123 -2.59 6.77 11.57
CA ARG A 123 -4.03 6.47 11.72
C ARG A 123 -4.40 5.04 11.34
N ILE A 124 -3.48 4.29 10.75
CA ILE A 124 -3.76 2.93 10.28
C ILE A 124 -4.01 1.99 11.46
N THR A 125 -5.11 1.23 11.41
CA THR A 125 -5.50 0.26 12.44
C THR A 125 -4.91 -1.12 12.17
N GLU A 126 -4.77 -1.93 13.22
CA GLU A 126 -4.39 -3.35 13.06
C GLU A 126 -5.41 -4.14 12.23
N ASN A 127 -6.71 -3.82 12.34
CA ASN A 127 -7.76 -4.46 11.54
C ASN A 127 -7.57 -4.21 10.05
N PHE A 128 -7.21 -2.98 9.67
CA PHE A 128 -6.90 -2.65 8.29
C PHE A 128 -5.74 -3.48 7.76
N ILE A 129 -4.64 -3.57 8.52
CA ILE A 129 -3.48 -4.39 8.15
C ILE A 129 -3.85 -5.86 8.06
N ASN A 130 -4.61 -6.39 9.02
CA ASN A 130 -5.05 -7.79 9.00
C ASN A 130 -5.89 -8.10 7.75
N GLY A 131 -6.77 -7.19 7.34
CA GLY A 131 -7.54 -7.31 6.10
C GLY A 131 -6.66 -7.36 4.86
N ILE A 132 -5.67 -6.46 4.75
CA ILE A 132 -4.69 -6.44 3.67
C ILE A 132 -3.95 -7.78 3.60
N ILE A 133 -3.37 -8.18 4.73
CA ILE A 133 -2.54 -9.38 4.82
C ILE A 133 -3.34 -10.63 4.44
N LEU A 134 -4.58 -10.74 4.92
CA LEU A 134 -5.46 -11.86 4.61
C LEU A 134 -5.81 -11.92 3.12
N ILE A 135 -6.00 -10.79 2.45
CA ILE A 135 -6.17 -10.78 0.99
C ILE A 135 -4.89 -11.23 0.28
N LEU A 136 -3.72 -10.71 0.67
CA LEU A 136 -2.45 -11.08 0.05
C LEU A 136 -2.18 -12.60 0.14
N ASP A 137 -2.52 -13.21 1.28
CA ASP A 137 -2.42 -14.65 1.50
C ASP A 137 -3.45 -15.44 0.69
N THR A 138 -4.72 -15.05 0.78
CA THR A 138 -5.83 -15.76 0.11
C THR A 138 -5.68 -15.74 -1.41
N MET A 139 -5.15 -14.64 -1.94
CA MET A 139 -4.97 -14.44 -3.38
C MET A 139 -3.62 -14.94 -3.89
N HIS A 140 -2.78 -15.52 -3.02
CA HIS A 140 -1.46 -16.03 -3.37
C HIS A 140 -0.63 -15.04 -4.19
N PHE A 141 -0.64 -13.75 -3.81
CA PHE A 141 -0.06 -12.64 -4.59
C PHE A 141 1.42 -12.84 -4.96
N PHE A 142 2.11 -13.72 -4.24
CA PHE A 142 3.54 -13.93 -4.35
C PHE A 142 3.94 -15.36 -4.74
N GLU A 143 2.98 -16.24 -5.01
CA GLU A 143 3.30 -17.58 -5.52
C GLU A 143 3.49 -17.51 -7.04
N GLU A 144 4.68 -17.88 -7.52
CA GLU A 144 4.92 -18.05 -8.96
C GLU A 144 4.22 -19.34 -9.42
N ASN A 145 3.16 -19.18 -10.23
CA ASN A 145 2.39 -20.23 -10.89
C ASN A 145 1.48 -21.09 -9.99
N GLY A 146 0.38 -20.48 -9.54
CA GLY A 146 -0.73 -21.14 -8.84
C GLY A 146 -2.03 -21.25 -9.65
N THR A 147 -2.01 -21.36 -10.98
CA THR A 147 -3.13 -21.94 -11.74
C THR A 147 -2.56 -22.90 -12.78
N GLY A 148 -2.68 -24.19 -12.52
CA GLY A 148 -2.19 -25.27 -13.39
C GLY A 148 -2.96 -25.38 -14.70
N ASP A 149 -2.81 -24.41 -15.59
CA ASP A 149 -3.33 -24.48 -16.95
C ASP A 149 -2.15 -24.64 -17.95
N PRO A 150 -1.82 -25.86 -18.37
CA PRO A 150 -0.65 -26.16 -19.21
C PRO A 150 -0.82 -25.70 -20.68
N VAL A 151 -1.89 -24.97 -21.00
CA VAL A 151 -2.22 -24.54 -22.37
C VAL A 151 -1.91 -23.05 -22.61
N VAL A 152 -1.75 -22.24 -21.55
CA VAL A 152 -1.36 -20.81 -21.67
C VAL A 152 0.16 -20.63 -21.56
N SER A 153 0.89 -21.67 -21.16
CA SER A 153 2.35 -21.68 -21.08
C SER A 153 3.07 -21.69 -22.44
N THR A 154 2.35 -21.78 -23.56
CA THR A 154 2.94 -21.84 -24.91
C THR A 154 3.10 -20.48 -25.61
N PHE A 155 2.60 -19.37 -25.03
CA PHE A 155 2.77 -18.03 -25.63
C PHE A 155 3.12 -16.89 -24.66
N VAL A 156 3.27 -17.16 -23.37
CA VAL A 156 3.77 -16.14 -22.43
C VAL A 156 5.28 -16.27 -22.34
N SER A 157 5.97 -15.24 -22.83
CA SER A 157 7.42 -15.04 -22.72
C SER A 157 7.97 -15.44 -21.35
N HIS A 158 9.22 -15.90 -21.31
CA HIS A 158 10.12 -16.01 -20.15
C HIS A 158 10.26 -14.70 -19.34
N ASN A 159 9.17 -14.13 -18.86
CA ASN A 159 9.18 -12.96 -18.01
C ASN A 159 9.11 -13.44 -16.57
N GLU A 160 10.28 -13.77 -16.03
CA GLU A 160 10.58 -13.91 -14.60
C GLU A 160 10.42 -12.57 -13.84
N HIS A 161 9.46 -11.74 -14.24
CA HIS A 161 9.20 -10.43 -13.64
C HIS A 161 7.97 -10.55 -12.74
N TRP A 162 7.98 -9.76 -11.67
CA TRP A 162 6.84 -9.64 -10.76
C TRP A 162 5.57 -9.27 -11.54
N THR A 163 4.48 -9.98 -11.26
CA THR A 163 3.17 -9.56 -11.77
C THR A 163 2.75 -8.23 -11.15
N GLU A 164 1.82 -7.51 -11.78
CA GLU A 164 1.29 -6.26 -11.23
C GLU A 164 0.74 -6.42 -9.81
N SER A 165 0.02 -7.52 -9.54
CA SER A 165 -0.49 -7.85 -8.20
C SER A 165 0.66 -8.04 -7.21
N SER A 166 1.68 -8.82 -7.59
CA SER A 166 2.84 -9.08 -6.75
C SER A 166 3.59 -7.78 -6.42
N LEU A 167 3.79 -6.89 -7.41
CA LEU A 167 4.41 -5.58 -7.19
C LEU A 167 3.58 -4.70 -6.25
N THR A 168 2.26 -4.71 -6.40
CA THR A 168 1.35 -3.99 -5.49
C THR A 168 1.48 -4.52 -4.06
N GLY A 169 1.49 -5.85 -3.89
CA GLY A 169 1.72 -6.48 -2.59
C GLY A 169 3.08 -6.12 -2.00
N LEU A 170 4.15 -6.13 -2.80
CA LEU A 170 5.49 -5.76 -2.35
C LEU A 170 5.57 -4.29 -1.93
N ASN A 171 4.97 -3.38 -2.69
CA ASN A 171 4.92 -1.96 -2.35
C ASN A 171 4.19 -1.72 -1.02
N ILE A 172 3.07 -2.41 -0.79
CA ILE A 172 2.37 -2.36 0.50
C ILE A 172 3.28 -2.85 1.62
N LEU A 173 3.95 -4.00 1.46
CA LEU A 173 4.87 -4.50 2.48
C LEU A 173 6.04 -3.53 2.73
N LEU A 174 6.57 -2.86 1.71
CA LEU A 174 7.62 -1.85 1.88
C LEU A 174 7.10 -0.61 2.62
N ASN A 175 5.86 -0.18 2.37
CA ASN A 175 5.23 0.91 3.11
C ASN A 175 5.02 0.54 4.59
N LEU A 176 4.57 -0.69 4.87
CA LEU A 176 4.41 -1.19 6.23
C LEU A 176 5.76 -1.38 6.94
N LEU A 177 6.81 -1.77 6.21
CA LEU A 177 8.18 -1.85 6.73
C LEU A 177 8.71 -0.47 7.16
N ALA A 178 8.27 0.60 6.48
CA ALA A 178 8.64 1.98 6.78
C ALA A 178 7.78 2.64 7.86
N HIS A 179 6.77 1.93 8.38
CA HIS A 179 5.79 2.50 9.30
C HIS A 179 6.39 2.74 10.69
N SER A 180 5.94 3.80 11.37
CA SER A 180 6.28 4.13 12.77
C SER A 180 5.85 3.07 13.80
N ASN A 181 4.96 2.15 13.43
CA ASN A 181 4.46 1.12 14.33
C ASN A 181 5.30 -0.14 14.13
N VAL A 182 6.09 -0.48 15.15
CA VAL A 182 7.01 -1.61 15.17
C VAL A 182 6.33 -2.93 14.81
N LEU A 183 5.06 -3.12 15.19
CA LEU A 183 4.30 -4.34 14.86
C LEU A 183 4.10 -4.49 13.34
N PHE A 184 3.78 -3.39 12.65
CA PHE A 184 3.60 -3.39 11.20
C PHE A 184 4.93 -3.63 10.47
N CYS A 185 6.01 -3.01 10.97
CA CYS A 185 7.36 -3.28 10.50
C CYS A 185 7.73 -4.77 10.66
N GLY A 186 7.41 -5.37 11.81
CA GLY A 186 7.64 -6.79 12.07
C GLY A 186 6.88 -7.71 11.12
N ILE A 187 5.57 -7.47 10.92
CA ILE A 187 4.74 -8.23 9.97
C ILE A 187 5.32 -8.15 8.55
N ALA A 188 5.67 -6.94 8.10
CA ALA A 188 6.24 -6.71 6.79
C ALA A 188 7.59 -7.41 6.61
N SER A 189 8.49 -7.27 7.60
CA SER A 189 9.82 -7.87 7.58
C SER A 189 9.76 -9.39 7.45
N VAL A 190 8.92 -10.07 8.24
CA VAL A 190 8.74 -11.53 8.17
C VAL A 190 8.25 -11.95 6.79
N ARG A 191 7.30 -11.20 6.21
CA ARG A 191 6.77 -11.52 4.87
C ARG A 191 7.81 -11.31 3.79
N ILE A 192 8.52 -10.18 3.78
CA ILE A 192 9.59 -9.94 2.81
C ILE A 192 10.70 -10.99 2.95
N HIS A 193 11.06 -11.41 4.17
CA HIS A 193 11.96 -12.56 4.37
C HIS A 193 11.44 -13.83 3.69
N SER A 194 10.19 -14.21 3.97
CA SER A 194 9.56 -15.38 3.35
C SER A 194 9.60 -15.31 1.82
N LEU A 195 9.37 -14.13 1.24
CA LEU A 195 9.46 -13.89 -0.20
C LEU A 195 10.87 -14.09 -0.77
N LEU A 196 11.89 -13.56 -0.08
CA LEU A 196 13.30 -13.73 -0.47
C LEU A 196 13.77 -15.20 -0.36
N HIS A 197 13.06 -16.02 0.43
CA HIS A 197 13.32 -17.44 0.57
C HIS A 197 12.52 -18.30 -0.42
N SER A 198 11.30 -17.90 -0.78
CA SER A 198 10.45 -18.63 -1.72
C SER A 198 10.80 -18.37 -3.18
N ARG A 199 11.44 -17.23 -3.50
CA ARG A 199 11.76 -16.83 -4.87
C ARG A 199 13.18 -16.25 -4.97
N PRO A 200 13.99 -16.62 -5.98
CA PRO A 200 15.26 -15.96 -6.24
C PRO A 200 15.07 -14.51 -6.71
N LEU A 201 16.10 -13.67 -6.53
CA LEU A 201 16.11 -12.32 -7.06
C LEU A 201 16.41 -12.35 -8.56
N ASN A 202 15.52 -11.78 -9.37
CA ASN A 202 15.64 -11.86 -10.83
C ASN A 202 16.38 -10.64 -11.37
N GLY A 203 17.71 -10.75 -11.38
CA GLY A 203 18.61 -9.74 -11.95
C GLY A 203 19.11 -8.67 -10.98
N ARG A 204 19.97 -7.79 -11.49
CA ARG A 204 20.67 -6.78 -10.70
C ARG A 204 19.75 -5.63 -10.30
N GLU A 205 18.85 -5.27 -11.19
CA GLU A 205 17.91 -4.17 -11.05
C GLU A 205 16.90 -4.45 -9.94
N GLU A 206 16.35 -5.68 -9.89
CA GLU A 206 15.42 -6.09 -8.83
C GLU A 206 16.12 -6.16 -7.47
N ALA A 207 17.30 -6.79 -7.42
CA ALA A 207 18.10 -6.86 -6.20
C ALA A 207 18.46 -5.47 -5.67
N ALA A 208 18.88 -4.56 -6.56
CA ALA A 208 19.19 -3.18 -6.23
C ALA A 208 17.95 -2.40 -5.78
N TYR A 209 16.79 -2.63 -6.40
CA TYR A 209 15.53 -2.00 -6.00
C TYR A 209 15.17 -2.35 -4.55
N LEU A 210 15.17 -3.63 -4.19
CA LEU A 210 14.89 -4.07 -2.82
C LEU A 210 15.91 -3.52 -1.83
N LEU A 211 17.21 -3.63 -2.14
CA LEU A 211 18.27 -3.11 -1.27
C LEU A 211 18.17 -1.59 -1.08
N SER A 212 17.91 -0.83 -2.14
CA SER A 212 17.75 0.63 -2.06
C SER A 212 16.59 1.01 -1.15
N ASN A 213 15.41 0.38 -1.31
CA ASN A 213 14.24 0.70 -0.49
C ASN A 213 14.47 0.36 0.99
N VAL A 214 14.95 -0.85 1.29
CA VAL A 214 15.22 -1.24 2.69
C VAL A 214 16.34 -0.39 3.29
N ASN A 215 17.37 0.00 2.53
CA ASN A 215 18.42 0.89 3.01
C ASN A 215 17.90 2.30 3.30
N ARG A 216 16.98 2.83 2.50
CA ARG A 216 16.33 4.13 2.76
C ARG A 216 15.52 4.08 4.06
N ILE A 217 14.73 3.02 4.26
CA ILE A 217 13.95 2.80 5.49
C ILE A 217 14.86 2.66 6.70
N PHE A 218 15.90 1.84 6.57
CA PHE A 218 16.91 1.68 7.61
C PHE A 218 17.55 3.02 7.99
N SER A 219 17.94 3.81 6.99
CA SER A 219 18.58 5.12 7.20
C SER A 219 17.65 6.12 7.89
N SER A 220 16.33 6.10 7.60
CA SER A 220 15.39 6.98 8.29
C SER A 220 15.25 6.63 9.78
N PHE A 221 15.25 5.34 10.14
CA PHE A 221 15.20 4.93 11.55
C PHE A 221 16.52 5.19 12.30
N VAL A 222 17.66 5.10 11.61
CA VAL A 222 18.96 5.53 12.17
C VAL A 222 18.95 7.01 12.54
N GLN A 223 18.39 7.87 11.69
CA GLN A 223 18.29 9.31 11.97
C GLN A 223 17.37 9.64 13.15
N ASN A 224 16.37 8.81 13.39
CA ASN A 224 15.39 8.97 14.48
C ASN A 224 15.79 8.26 15.79
N GLU A 225 16.98 7.64 15.84
CA GLU A 225 17.48 6.85 16.98
C GLU A 225 16.51 5.73 17.43
N ASP A 226 15.79 5.15 16.48
CA ASP A 226 14.76 4.15 16.75
C ASP A 226 15.34 2.72 16.77
N CYS A 227 15.71 2.28 17.97
CA CYS A 227 16.37 1.00 18.17
C CYS A 227 15.43 -0.22 18.02
N GLU A 228 14.11 -0.06 18.18
CA GLU A 228 13.17 -1.19 18.19
C GLU A 228 13.00 -1.78 16.78
N HIS A 229 12.94 -0.92 15.77
CA HIS A 229 12.79 -1.33 14.37
C HIS A 229 14.01 -2.13 13.86
N PHE A 230 15.21 -1.92 14.42
CA PHE A 230 16.41 -2.65 14.01
C PHE A 230 16.35 -4.15 14.29
N ALA A 231 15.56 -4.60 15.27
CA ALA A 231 15.34 -6.03 15.52
C ALA A 231 14.77 -6.75 14.28
N TYR A 232 14.02 -6.02 13.43
CA TYR A 232 13.42 -6.54 12.21
C TYR A 232 14.19 -6.16 10.95
N LEU A 233 14.76 -4.95 10.91
CA LEU A 233 15.44 -4.43 9.73
C LEU A 233 16.85 -5.01 9.55
N LEU A 234 17.62 -5.22 10.63
CA LEU A 234 18.98 -5.76 10.52
C LEU A 234 19.01 -7.19 9.94
N PRO A 235 18.18 -8.14 10.41
CA PRO A 235 18.13 -9.46 9.81
C PRO A 235 17.68 -9.42 8.34
N LEU A 236 16.71 -8.55 8.01
CA LEU A 236 16.22 -8.39 6.64
C LEU A 236 17.30 -7.83 5.71
N MET A 237 17.98 -6.78 6.14
CA MET A 237 19.10 -6.19 5.42
C MET A 237 20.19 -7.24 5.16
N LYS A 238 20.55 -8.02 6.18
CA LYS A 238 21.51 -9.13 6.05
C LYS A 238 21.05 -10.13 4.99
N THR A 239 19.80 -10.59 5.04
CA THR A 239 19.27 -11.55 4.06
C THR A 239 19.30 -10.99 2.64
N ILE A 240 18.90 -9.73 2.43
CA ILE A 240 18.96 -9.08 1.11
C ILE A 240 20.40 -9.05 0.61
N ILE A 241 21.36 -8.68 1.46
CA ILE A 241 22.78 -8.63 1.09
C ILE A 241 23.28 -10.03 0.75
N ASP A 242 23.04 -11.02 1.59
CA ASP A 242 23.46 -12.41 1.33
C ASP A 242 22.89 -12.94 0.00
N LYS A 243 21.63 -12.61 -0.31
CA LYS A 243 20.96 -13.01 -1.57
C LYS A 243 21.43 -12.24 -2.80
N SER A 244 21.95 -11.02 -2.61
CA SER A 244 22.34 -10.13 -3.71
C SER A 244 23.86 -9.96 -3.84
N TYR A 245 24.65 -10.57 -2.96
CA TYR A 245 26.10 -10.40 -2.87
C TYR A 245 26.81 -10.65 -4.21
N GLU A 246 26.54 -11.80 -4.84
CA GLU A 246 27.13 -12.16 -6.13
C GLU A 246 26.51 -11.36 -7.29
N ILE A 247 25.18 -11.21 -7.28
CA ILE A 247 24.41 -10.53 -8.33
C ILE A 247 24.89 -9.08 -8.50
N LEU A 248 25.10 -8.39 -7.37
CA LEU A 248 25.53 -6.99 -7.29
C LEU A 248 27.05 -6.82 -7.20
N GLN A 249 27.82 -7.91 -7.32
CA GLN A 249 29.30 -7.90 -7.29
C GLN A 249 29.86 -7.16 -6.06
N MET A 250 29.25 -7.40 -4.90
CA MET A 250 29.57 -6.68 -3.66
C MET A 250 31.02 -6.90 -3.21
N ASN A 251 31.62 -8.04 -3.52
CA ASN A 251 33.04 -8.31 -3.26
C ASN A 251 33.98 -7.29 -3.92
N VAL A 252 33.59 -6.71 -5.06
CA VAL A 252 34.38 -5.70 -5.78
C VAL A 252 34.12 -4.30 -5.22
N HIS A 253 32.86 -4.01 -4.90
CA HIS A 253 32.43 -2.66 -4.54
C HIS A 253 32.52 -2.33 -3.04
N ILE A 254 32.37 -3.34 -2.17
CA ILE A 254 32.40 -3.23 -0.71
C ILE A 254 33.24 -4.35 -0.03
N PRO A 255 34.52 -4.52 -0.39
CA PRO A 255 35.36 -5.63 0.10
C PRO A 255 35.53 -5.71 1.62
N ASN A 256 35.36 -4.60 2.36
CA ASN A 256 35.61 -4.57 3.82
C ASN A 256 34.36 -4.84 4.67
N MET A 257 33.29 -5.36 4.07
CA MET A 257 32.01 -5.54 4.73
C MET A 257 32.11 -6.40 6.03
N PRO A 258 31.65 -5.90 7.18
CA PRO A 258 31.84 -6.56 8.47
C PRO A 258 30.98 -7.81 8.69
N LEU A 259 29.89 -8.02 7.94
CA LEU A 259 28.95 -9.14 8.12
C LEU A 259 29.60 -10.53 8.01
N TYR A 260 30.73 -10.64 7.33
CA TYR A 260 31.46 -11.90 7.12
C TYR A 260 32.60 -12.11 8.13
N LYS A 261 32.81 -11.18 9.06
CA LYS A 261 33.72 -11.37 10.19
C LYS A 261 33.01 -12.24 11.21
N ALA A 262 33.58 -13.40 11.54
CA ALA A 262 33.01 -14.34 12.53
C ALA A 262 33.15 -13.79 13.97
N THR A 263 32.45 -12.69 14.26
CA THR A 263 32.41 -12.04 15.57
C THR A 263 31.01 -12.12 16.16
N SER A 264 30.92 -12.22 17.49
CA SER A 264 29.64 -12.16 18.21
C SER A 264 28.92 -10.80 18.08
N THR A 265 29.60 -9.80 17.53
CA THR A 265 29.13 -8.41 17.34
C THR A 265 28.88 -8.07 15.86
N ALA A 266 28.88 -9.05 14.95
CA ALA A 266 28.86 -8.80 13.50
C ALA A 266 27.69 -7.91 13.03
N LEU A 267 26.52 -8.03 13.66
CA LEU A 267 25.35 -7.18 13.34
C LEU A 267 25.52 -5.75 13.85
N ASP A 268 26.09 -5.56 15.05
CA ASP A 268 26.37 -4.23 15.61
C ASP A 268 27.48 -3.52 14.82
N ASP A 269 28.49 -4.28 14.41
CA ASP A 269 29.57 -3.78 13.55
C ASP A 269 29.04 -3.41 12.15
N PHE A 270 28.06 -4.16 11.63
CA PHE A 270 27.36 -3.82 10.40
C PHE A 270 26.48 -2.58 10.54
N LEU A 271 25.71 -2.46 11.63
CA LEU A 271 24.95 -1.24 11.93
C LEU A 271 25.87 -0.02 11.95
N ARG A 272 27.02 -0.10 12.64
CA ARG A 272 28.03 0.99 12.63
C ARG A 272 28.58 1.24 11.22
N TYR A 273 28.84 0.19 10.44
CA TYR A 273 29.32 0.33 9.06
C TYR A 273 28.30 1.01 8.14
N CYS A 274 27.00 0.78 8.33
CA CYS A 274 25.96 1.46 7.54
C CYS A 274 25.69 2.90 8.02
N SER A 275 25.80 3.15 9.33
CA SER A 275 25.39 4.40 9.98
C SER A 275 26.52 5.41 10.19
N SER A 276 27.78 4.97 10.26
CA SER A 276 28.90 5.88 10.54
C SER A 276 29.22 6.78 9.34
N SER A 277 29.39 8.08 9.63
CA SER A 277 29.93 9.05 8.66
C SER A 277 31.32 8.69 8.14
N ASP A 278 32.06 7.85 8.88
CA ASP A 278 33.41 7.41 8.55
C ASP A 278 33.43 6.26 7.53
N SER A 279 32.31 5.54 7.38
CA SER A 279 32.11 4.51 6.36
C SER A 279 31.60 5.12 5.05
N GLN A 280 32.50 5.79 4.32
CA GLN A 280 32.16 6.29 2.99
C GLN A 280 31.90 5.15 1.98
N GLU A 281 32.40 3.94 2.25
CA GLU A 281 32.30 2.76 1.37
C GLU A 281 30.83 2.32 1.16
N TRP A 282 30.06 2.09 2.23
CA TRP A 282 28.64 1.69 2.10
C TRP A 282 27.81 2.77 1.39
N GLN A 283 27.93 4.02 1.83
CA GLN A 283 27.14 5.12 1.28
C GLN A 283 27.48 5.36 -0.20
N MET A 284 28.75 5.26 -0.60
CA MET A 284 29.16 5.38 -2.00
C MET A 284 28.67 4.20 -2.84
N PHE A 285 28.68 2.98 -2.31
CA PHE A 285 28.12 1.82 -2.98
C PHE A 285 26.63 2.00 -3.24
N ILE A 286 25.86 2.40 -2.21
CA ILE A 286 24.44 2.69 -2.35
C ILE A 286 24.21 3.77 -3.42
N GLN A 287 24.89 4.91 -3.30
CA GLN A 287 24.65 6.07 -4.18
C GLN A 287 25.11 5.85 -5.63
N ARG A 288 26.26 5.21 -5.85
CA ARG A 288 26.87 5.10 -7.19
C ARG A 288 26.54 3.82 -7.94
N HIS A 289 26.21 2.74 -7.23
CA HIS A 289 25.97 1.44 -7.84
C HIS A 289 24.53 0.95 -7.66
N ILE A 290 23.97 1.05 -6.45
CA ILE A 290 22.63 0.55 -6.17
C ILE A 290 21.54 1.49 -6.66
N GLU A 291 21.62 2.78 -6.34
CA GLU A 291 20.55 3.73 -6.67
C GLU A 291 20.30 3.87 -8.17
N PRO A 292 21.32 3.90 -9.06
CA PRO A 292 21.07 3.93 -10.52
C PRO A 292 20.33 2.70 -11.04
N LEU A 293 20.66 1.50 -10.53
CA LEU A 293 19.99 0.26 -10.91
C LEU A 293 18.56 0.20 -10.35
N ALA A 294 18.38 0.61 -9.09
CA ALA A 294 17.08 0.71 -8.45
C ALA A 294 16.17 1.71 -9.18
N GLU A 295 16.72 2.85 -9.61
CA GLU A 295 16.01 3.87 -10.36
C GLU A 295 15.61 3.40 -11.77
N HIS A 296 16.47 2.61 -12.42
CA HIS A 296 16.10 1.96 -13.66
C HIS A 296 14.92 1.00 -13.45
N TYR A 297 14.96 0.15 -12.42
CA TYR A 297 13.84 -0.73 -12.07
C TYR A 297 12.55 0.04 -11.78
N ARG A 298 12.64 1.12 -10.98
CA ARG A 298 11.49 2.00 -10.70
C ARG A 298 10.90 2.57 -11.97
N SER A 299 11.74 3.02 -12.89
CA SER A 299 11.30 3.62 -14.15
C SER A 299 10.58 2.65 -15.05
N MET A 300 11.05 1.40 -15.11
CA MET A 300 10.53 0.39 -16.02
C MET A 300 9.31 -0.37 -15.45
N SER A 301 9.29 -0.63 -14.15
CA SER A 301 8.29 -1.51 -13.52
C SER A 301 7.29 -0.76 -12.66
N ILE A 302 7.73 0.25 -11.89
CA ILE A 302 6.94 0.86 -10.81
C ILE A 302 6.22 2.13 -11.27
N ARG A 303 6.90 3.02 -12.02
CA ARG A 303 6.32 4.27 -12.54
C ARG A 303 5.14 4.07 -13.48
N PRO A 304 5.16 3.13 -14.44
CA PRO A 304 4.02 2.91 -15.32
C PRO A 304 2.76 2.51 -14.53
N PHE A 305 2.93 1.69 -13.50
CA PHE A 305 1.85 1.29 -12.61
C PHE A 305 1.24 2.48 -11.86
N HIS A 306 2.05 3.30 -11.19
CA HIS A 306 1.53 4.50 -10.51
C HIS A 306 0.91 5.51 -11.47
N MET A 307 1.45 5.65 -12.68
CA MET A 307 0.88 6.50 -13.71
C MET A 307 -0.50 6.01 -14.15
N ASN A 308 -0.67 4.71 -14.38
CA ASN A 308 -1.97 4.11 -14.70
C ASN A 308 -2.99 4.34 -13.57
N MET A 309 -2.57 4.18 -12.32
CA MET A 309 -3.45 4.42 -11.17
C MET A 309 -3.86 5.90 -11.06
N LYS A 310 -2.94 6.83 -11.34
CA LYS A 310 -3.25 8.27 -11.40
C LYS A 310 -4.25 8.60 -12.52
N ILE A 311 -4.07 8.02 -13.70
CA ILE A 311 -5.01 8.18 -14.83
C ILE A 311 -6.39 7.64 -14.44
N TRP A 312 -6.44 6.46 -13.82
CA TRP A 312 -7.69 5.87 -13.35
C TRP A 312 -8.40 6.75 -12.32
N TRP A 313 -7.69 7.29 -11.33
CA TRP A 313 -8.26 8.22 -10.36
C TRP A 313 -8.81 9.50 -10.99
N ASN A 314 -8.09 10.06 -11.96
CA ASN A 314 -8.57 11.22 -12.72
C ASN A 314 -9.87 10.89 -13.48
N ASN A 315 -9.93 9.73 -14.14
CA ASN A 315 -11.13 9.28 -14.83
C ASN A 315 -12.32 9.11 -13.86
N CYS A 316 -12.10 8.55 -12.67
CA CYS A 316 -13.13 8.46 -11.63
C CYS A 316 -13.66 9.85 -11.24
N HIS A 317 -12.77 10.83 -11.07
CA HIS A 317 -13.17 12.21 -10.76
C HIS A 317 -13.95 12.87 -11.92
N GLU A 318 -13.47 12.74 -13.15
CA GLU A 318 -14.15 13.29 -14.34
C GLU A 318 -15.56 12.71 -14.51
N MET A 319 -15.70 11.38 -14.38
CA MET A 319 -17.00 10.71 -14.50
C MET A 319 -17.97 11.14 -13.40
N MET A 320 -17.48 11.33 -12.17
CA MET A 320 -18.27 11.89 -11.08
C MET A 320 -18.73 13.33 -11.40
N MET A 321 -17.84 14.20 -11.89
CA MET A 321 -18.19 15.58 -12.26
C MET A 321 -19.25 15.63 -13.37
N ILE A 322 -19.13 14.77 -14.39
CA ILE A 322 -20.15 14.63 -15.44
C ILE A 322 -21.51 14.26 -14.82
N GLY A 323 -21.53 13.34 -13.85
CA GLY A 323 -22.72 12.96 -13.10
C GLY A 323 -23.37 14.14 -12.37
N ILE A 324 -22.56 14.95 -11.68
CA ILE A 324 -23.03 16.17 -10.98
C ILE A 324 -23.64 17.16 -11.97
N HIS A 325 -22.97 17.45 -13.09
CA HIS A 325 -23.48 18.38 -14.10
C HIS A 325 -24.79 17.89 -14.74
N LYS A 326 -24.88 16.58 -15.04
CA LYS A 326 -26.11 15.98 -15.58
C LYS A 326 -27.26 16.13 -14.60
N ARG A 327 -27.04 15.88 -13.31
CA ARG A 327 -28.04 16.06 -12.25
C ARG A 327 -28.49 17.52 -12.14
N HIS A 328 -27.55 18.48 -12.11
CA HIS A 328 -27.90 19.91 -12.04
C HIS A 328 -28.72 20.38 -13.25
N ARG A 329 -28.37 19.89 -14.44
CA ARG A 329 -29.15 20.15 -15.65
C ARG A 329 -30.58 19.61 -15.54
N GLN A 330 -30.74 18.35 -15.14
CA GLN A 330 -32.07 17.74 -14.96
C GLN A 330 -32.92 18.49 -13.93
N ILE A 331 -32.34 18.87 -12.78
CA ILE A 331 -33.04 19.67 -11.76
C ILE A 331 -33.50 21.01 -12.34
N SER A 332 -32.66 21.66 -13.15
CA SER A 332 -32.99 22.94 -13.77
C SER A 332 -34.09 22.81 -14.82
N GLU A 333 -34.04 21.75 -15.64
CA GLU A 333 -35.07 21.44 -16.64
C GLU A 333 -36.41 21.11 -15.98
N GLU A 334 -36.43 20.34 -14.89
CA GLU A 334 -37.65 20.06 -14.13
C GLU A 334 -38.23 21.33 -13.50
N LYS A 335 -37.40 22.19 -12.88
CA LYS A 335 -37.87 23.47 -12.31
C LYS A 335 -38.59 24.35 -13.34
N LEU A 336 -38.12 24.38 -14.58
CA LEU A 336 -38.74 25.12 -15.68
C LEU A 336 -40.11 24.54 -16.10
N LYS A 337 -40.35 23.24 -15.91
CA LYS A 337 -41.64 22.61 -16.22
C LYS A 337 -42.73 22.92 -15.19
N PHE A 338 -42.33 23.29 -13.97
CA PHE A 338 -43.22 23.63 -12.86
C PHE A 338 -43.39 25.15 -12.66
N GLN A 339 -42.82 25.97 -13.55
CA GLN A 339 -43.05 27.41 -13.68
C GLN A 339 -44.00 27.65 -14.84
#